data_AF-A0A653KXK5-F1
#
_entry.id   AF-A0A653KXK5-F1
#
_cell.length_a   1.000
_cell.length_b   1.000
_cell.length_c   1.000
_cell.angle_alpha   90.00
_cell.angle_beta   90.00
_cell.angle_gamma   90.00
#
_symmetry.space_group_name_H-M   'P 1'
#
loop_
_entity.id
_entity.type
_entity.pdbx_description
1 polymer ?
#
loop_
_entity_poly.entity_id
_entity_poly.type
_entity_poly.pdbx_seq_one_letter_code
_entity_poly.pdbx_strand_id
1 'polypeptide(L)'
;MVDEKDFEKVSRVVSHALRHEPWLYELELGEQGWVTVDDLIKVLHRENSKWSDITTDTLVDMITASDKKRHEICDGKIRALYGTFCTEKTA
;
A
#
# COMPACT_ATOMS: atom_id res chain seq x y z
N MET A 1 -5.27 -19.13 0.23
CA MET A 1 -3.92 -18.89 0.79
C MET A 1 -3.22 -17.92 -0.12
N VAL A 2 -2.85 -16.76 0.41
CA VAL A 2 -2.11 -15.73 -0.32
C VAL A 2 -0.65 -16.19 -0.37
N ASP A 3 -0.08 -16.25 -1.56
CA ASP A 3 1.28 -16.77 -1.77
C ASP A 3 2.32 -15.65 -1.53
N GLU A 4 3.57 -16.01 -1.23
CA GLU A 4 4.66 -15.03 -1.04
C GLU A 4 4.82 -14.12 -2.27
N LYS A 5 4.59 -14.64 -3.48
CA LYS A 5 4.61 -13.85 -4.73
C LYS A 5 3.49 -12.82 -4.84
N ASP A 6 2.38 -13.01 -4.13
CA ASP A 6 1.30 -12.02 -4.12
C ASP A 6 1.67 -10.82 -3.24
N PHE A 7 2.50 -10.98 -2.21
CA PHE A 7 3.04 -9.87 -1.43
C PHE A 7 3.84 -8.88 -2.28
N GLU A 8 4.67 -9.35 -3.21
CA GLU A 8 5.40 -8.47 -4.11
C GLU A 8 4.47 -7.68 -5.03
N LYS A 9 3.38 -8.32 -5.50
CA LYS A 9 2.37 -7.65 -6.34
C LYS A 9 1.57 -6.63 -5.55
N VAL A 10 1.12 -6.98 -4.35
CA VAL A 10 0.44 -6.06 -3.43
C VAL A 10 1.35 -4.87 -3.16
N SER A 11 2.59 -5.09 -2.76
CA SER A 11 3.58 -4.02 -2.57
C SER A 11 3.72 -3.11 -3.80
N ARG A 12 3.65 -3.68 -5.01
CA ARG A 12 3.76 -2.91 -6.26
C ARG A 12 2.51 -2.07 -6.53
N VAL A 13 1.32 -2.63 -6.32
CA VAL A 13 0.04 -1.92 -6.43
C VAL A 13 -0.03 -0.80 -5.38
N VAL A 14 0.32 -1.09 -4.14
CA VAL A 14 0.38 -0.11 -3.05
C VAL A 14 1.36 1.01 -3.39
N SER A 15 2.55 0.68 -3.91
CA SER A 15 3.51 1.70 -4.36
C SER A 15 2.97 2.53 -5.53
N HIS A 16 2.22 1.92 -6.44
CA HIS A 16 1.62 2.61 -7.58
C HIS A 16 0.51 3.57 -7.13
N ALA A 17 -0.40 3.09 -6.29
CA ALA A 17 -1.51 3.86 -5.74
C ALA A 17 -1.02 5.04 -4.90
N LEU A 18 0.06 4.86 -4.12
CA LEU A 18 0.61 5.92 -3.27
C LEU A 18 1.50 6.93 -4.01
N ARG A 19 2.06 6.60 -5.19
CA ARG A 19 3.06 7.47 -5.87
C ARG A 19 2.60 8.08 -7.17
N HIS A 20 1.77 7.40 -7.93
CA HIS A 20 1.40 7.84 -9.26
C HIS A 20 0.06 8.58 -9.20
N GLU A 21 -1.01 7.88 -8.82
CA GLU A 21 -2.38 8.36 -9.03
C GLU A 21 -3.33 7.78 -7.97
N PRO A 22 -3.29 8.27 -6.72
CA PRO A 22 -4.15 7.83 -5.62
C PRO A 22 -5.66 7.92 -5.95
N TRP A 23 -6.04 8.95 -6.72
CA TRP A 23 -7.42 9.16 -7.17
C TRP A 23 -7.95 8.04 -8.07
N LEU A 24 -7.07 7.35 -8.80
CA LEU A 24 -7.44 6.24 -9.69
C LEU A 24 -8.00 5.05 -8.89
N TYR A 25 -7.55 4.93 -7.65
CA TYR A 25 -7.92 3.88 -6.73
C TYR A 25 -8.98 4.32 -5.72
N GLU A 26 -9.55 5.52 -5.91
CA GLU A 26 -10.47 6.15 -4.95
C GLU A 26 -9.88 6.27 -3.54
N LEU A 27 -8.54 6.26 -3.42
CA LEU A 27 -7.86 6.36 -2.13
C LEU A 27 -7.77 7.83 -1.72
N GLU A 28 -8.27 8.12 -0.53
CA GLU A 28 -8.06 9.41 0.12
C GLU A 28 -6.70 9.43 0.82
N LEU A 29 -5.70 10.08 0.20
CA LEU A 29 -4.45 10.40 0.86
C LEU A 29 -4.69 11.49 1.90
N GLY A 30 -4.51 11.15 3.17
CA GLY A 30 -4.44 12.11 4.26
C GLY A 30 -3.16 12.94 4.25
N GLU A 31 -3.03 13.84 5.21
CA GLU A 31 -1.85 14.68 5.39
C GLU A 31 -0.58 13.82 5.51
N GLN A 32 0.37 13.99 4.57
CA GLN A 32 1.63 13.22 4.44
C GLN A 32 1.54 11.86 3.70
N GLY A 33 0.45 11.60 2.97
CA GLY A 33 0.32 10.40 2.14
C GLY A 33 -0.06 9.14 2.91
N TRP A 34 -0.73 9.33 4.06
CA TRP A 34 -1.34 8.23 4.81
C TRP A 34 -2.65 7.81 4.17
N VAL A 35 -2.89 6.51 4.12
CA VAL A 35 -4.15 5.95 3.63
C VAL A 35 -4.66 4.94 4.64
N THR A 36 -5.97 4.83 4.79
CA THR A 36 -6.56 3.82 5.67
C THR A 36 -6.31 2.42 5.11
N VAL A 37 -5.88 1.48 5.96
CA VAL A 37 -5.61 0.10 5.52
C VAL A 37 -6.87 -0.55 4.95
N ASP A 38 -8.04 -0.26 5.52
CA ASP A 38 -9.34 -0.72 5.03
C ASP A 38 -9.59 -0.32 3.57
N ASP A 39 -9.26 0.93 3.23
CA ASP A 39 -9.44 1.48 1.89
C ASP A 39 -8.50 0.81 0.89
N LEU A 40 -7.25 0.61 1.30
CA LEU A 40 -6.27 -0.15 0.53
C LEU A 40 -6.71 -1.60 0.30
N ILE A 41 -7.27 -2.26 1.32
CA ILE A 41 -7.79 -3.63 1.20
C ILE A 41 -8.94 -3.68 0.20
N LYS A 42 -9.87 -2.73 0.24
CA LYS A 42 -10.96 -2.64 -0.74
C LYS A 42 -10.44 -2.50 -2.17
N VAL A 43 -9.41 -1.69 -2.37
CA VAL A 43 -8.75 -1.54 -3.67
C VAL A 43 -8.12 -2.85 -4.13
N LEU A 44 -7.37 -3.52 -3.27
CA LEU A 44 -6.74 -4.79 -3.58
C LEU A 44 -7.78 -5.87 -3.92
N HIS A 45 -8.89 -5.91 -3.18
CA HIS A 45 -9.99 -6.84 -3.43
C HIS A 45 -10.65 -6.59 -4.79
N ARG A 46 -10.77 -5.32 -5.20
CA ARG A 46 -11.30 -4.93 -6.52
C ARG A 46 -10.33 -5.24 -7.66
N GLU A 47 -9.03 -5.04 -7.43
CA GLU A 47 -7.99 -5.29 -8.42
C GLU A 47 -7.86 -6.79 -8.73
N ASN A 48 -8.02 -7.65 -7.72
CA ASN A 48 -7.93 -9.09 -7.89
C ASN A 48 -8.75 -9.87 -6.86
N SER A 49 -9.69 -10.70 -7.33
CA SER A 49 -10.52 -11.54 -6.46
C SER A 49 -9.73 -12.56 -5.64
N LYS A 50 -8.48 -12.87 -6.01
CA LYS A 50 -7.60 -13.71 -5.16
C LYS A 50 -7.14 -13.00 -3.89
N TRP A 51 -7.19 -11.68 -3.88
CA TRP A 51 -6.79 -10.86 -2.75
C TRP A 51 -7.96 -10.55 -1.82
N SER A 52 -9.15 -11.08 -2.09
CA SER A 52 -10.34 -10.91 -1.24
C SER A 52 -10.18 -11.46 0.19
N ASP A 53 -9.21 -12.37 0.40
CA ASP A 53 -8.83 -12.87 1.73
C ASP A 53 -7.76 -12.00 2.44
N ILE A 54 -7.21 -10.98 1.77
CA ILE A 54 -6.23 -10.09 2.40
C ILE A 54 -6.94 -9.28 3.48
N THR A 55 -6.39 -9.35 4.68
CA THR A 55 -6.81 -8.55 5.83
C THR A 55 -5.68 -7.65 6.30
N THR A 56 -5.97 -6.77 7.26
CA THR A 56 -4.95 -5.92 7.90
C THR A 56 -3.81 -6.75 8.47
N ASP A 57 -4.13 -7.91 9.06
CA ASP A 57 -3.13 -8.82 9.63
C ASP A 57 -2.19 -9.36 8.54
N THR A 58 -2.73 -9.76 7.39
CA THR A 58 -1.94 -10.18 6.21
C THR A 58 -0.98 -9.09 5.72
N LEU A 59 -1.41 -7.83 5.75
CA LEU A 59 -0.55 -6.69 5.39
C LEU A 59 0.55 -6.44 6.44
N VAL A 60 0.23 -6.61 7.73
CA VAL A 60 1.22 -6.52 8.81
C VAL A 60 2.24 -7.65 8.70
N ASP A 61 1.78 -8.87 8.42
CA ASP A 61 2.62 -10.05 8.23
C ASP A 61 3.53 -9.86 7.01
N MET A 62 3.01 -9.33 5.90
CA MET A 62 3.79 -8.94 4.72
C MET A 62 4.92 -7.95 5.06
N ILE A 63 4.62 -6.91 5.85
CA ILE A 63 5.62 -5.90 6.22
C ILE A 63 6.66 -6.48 7.18
N THR A 64 6.23 -7.37 8.07
CA THR A 64 7.09 -8.06 9.04
C THR A 64 7.99 -9.08 8.36
N ALA A 65 7.48 -9.82 7.37
CA ALA A 65 8.21 -10.79 6.57
C ALA A 65 9.19 -10.11 5.58
N SER A 66 8.88 -8.88 5.17
CA SER A 66 9.73 -8.10 4.27
C SER A 66 10.90 -7.47 5.03
N ASP A 67 12.11 -7.99 4.79
CA ASP A 67 13.39 -7.54 5.39
C ASP A 67 13.66 -6.02 5.20
N LYS A 68 13.07 -5.42 4.17
CA LYS A 68 13.10 -3.96 3.93
C LYS A 68 11.74 -3.35 4.25
N LYS A 69 11.69 -2.53 5.31
CA LYS A 69 10.52 -1.70 5.69
C LYS A 69 10.24 -0.62 4.64
N ARG A 70 9.62 -1.00 3.53
CA ARG A 70 9.15 -0.10 2.45
C ARG A 70 7.81 0.55 2.75
N HIS A 71 7.12 0.11 3.79
CA HIS A 71 5.84 0.64 4.21
C HIS A 71 5.80 0.73 5.72
N GLU A 72 5.04 1.69 6.22
CA GLU A 72 4.74 1.84 7.64
C GLU A 72 3.25 1.73 7.84
N ILE A 73 2.86 0.93 8.83
CA ILE A 73 1.50 0.89 9.34
C ILE A 73 1.50 1.56 10.71
N CYS A 74 0.62 2.53 10.91
CA CYS A 74 0.40 3.21 12.18
C CYS A 74 -1.10 3.45 12.35
N ASP A 75 -1.67 3.02 13.47
CA ASP A 75 -3.07 3.27 13.84
C ASP A 75 -4.09 2.86 12.75
N GLY A 76 -3.86 1.71 12.10
CA GLY A 76 -4.73 1.22 11.01
C GLY A 76 -4.61 2.02 9.71
N LYS A 77 -3.60 2.90 9.59
CA LYS A 77 -3.23 3.60 8.36
C LYS A 77 -1.89 3.09 7.85
N ILE A 78 -1.71 3.11 6.54
CA ILE A 78 -0.49 2.68 5.87
C ILE A 78 0.04 3.81 5.00
N ARG A 79 1.36 3.94 4.96
CA ARG A 79 2.08 4.81 4.01
C ARG A 79 3.29 4.09 3.45
N ALA A 80 3.75 4.50 2.27
CA ALA A 80 5.02 4.03 1.72
C ALA A 80 6.18 4.78 2.39
N LEU A 81 7.06 4.04 3.05
CA LEU A 81 8.36 4.53 3.50
C LEU A 81 9.38 4.25 2.39
N TYR A 82 10.00 5.32 1.91
CA TYR A 82 11.23 5.32 1.11
C TYR A 82 11.08 5.30 -0.42
N GLY A 83 11.60 6.37 -1.04
CA GLY A 83 12.30 6.26 -2.33
C GLY A 83 11.83 7.18 -3.46
N THR A 84 11.42 8.42 -3.21
CA THR A 84 11.75 9.55 -4.08
C THR A 84 11.82 10.77 -3.17
N PHE A 85 13.02 11.35 -3.04
CA PHE A 85 13.15 12.77 -2.73
C PHE A 85 12.07 13.48 -3.53
N CYS A 86 11.36 14.43 -2.94
CA CYS A 86 10.67 15.43 -3.71
C CYS A 86 11.60 15.81 -4.88
N THR A 87 11.28 15.40 -6.12
CA THR A 87 11.84 16.12 -7.25
C THR A 87 11.02 17.39 -7.19
N GLU A 88 11.56 18.32 -6.43
CA GLU A 88 11.20 19.71 -6.46
C GLU A 88 11.34 20.12 -7.93
N LYS A 89 10.25 20.01 -8.67
CA LYS A 89 10.03 20.81 -9.87
C LYS A 89 9.48 22.13 -9.35
N THR A 90 10.33 22.87 -8.63
CA THR A 90 10.16 24.32 -8.54
C THR A 90 10.53 24.88 -9.91
N ALA A 91 9.70 25.84 -10.32
CA ALA A 91 9.63 26.52 -11.60
C ALA A 91 10.96 27.11 -12.12
#